data_AF-A0A3N5KAB6-F1
#
_entry.id   AF-A0A3N5KAB6-F1
#
_cell.length_a   1.000
_cell.length_b   1.000
_cell.length_c   1.000
_cell.angle_alpha   90.00
_cell.angle_beta   90.00
_cell.angle_gamma   90.00
#
_symmetry.space_group_name_H-M   'P 1'
#
loop_
_entity.id
_entity.type
_entity.pdbx_description
1 polymer ?
#
loop_
_entity_poly.entity_id
_entity_poly.type
_entity_poly.pdbx_seq_one_letter_code
_entity_poly.pdbx_strand_id
1 'polypeptide(L)'
;MLRLFGPFRHRLWAYPNWFPEPSHVRPVSDQTEAMGRSLSMPKQTPRRVIEVRQDVVAPTDPRPKARWPKTVGDFPGVAQVHLEVAKKLASPLLTGPPLCDEMVAFVQHLFTEEEASVVRHLGQFVGRSAADLAKAERRPVEEIAPVLERLAAGKRAIAASGPAGRAKYRLMPIMPGIFEMVLIGESPDTLSPWHRRFAELFQALYETGYIRDYRQGHTGPSPFVRVLPVGSTIAAHPMALPSDRLEVILDRYTDFGLGQCQCRMTMQVAGQGCGKPVGNCTVMGEFAARGIRQGWLRAVSKKNVLEIKREAESHGLVTWIMNAEAARGQASCSCCGCCCYAMRIVTEFNAPGVMAPAHFRPRFDSARCTYCGQCARQCPVGALAMDVRQRTSRYLEARCIGCGLCVVACGDRRAVAMEPVPAYTLPYQSWFAYQLHATAGMVKSAWKVWRRRS
;
A
#
# COMPACT_ATOMS: atom_id res chain seq x y z
N MET A 1 -45.94 -15.26 -16.08
CA MET A 1 -46.16 -14.57 -14.79
C MET A 1 -44.94 -13.70 -14.50
N LEU A 2 -45.09 -12.39 -14.74
CA LEU A 2 -44.12 -11.34 -14.46
C LEU A 2 -44.28 -10.82 -13.01
N ARG A 3 -43.22 -10.14 -12.51
CA ARG A 3 -43.02 -9.45 -11.20
C ARG A 3 -42.39 -10.38 -10.14
N LEU A 4 -41.25 -10.08 -9.51
CA LEU A 4 -40.88 -8.86 -8.79
C LEU A 4 -39.33 -8.70 -8.71
N PHE A 5 -38.76 -7.68 -9.34
CA PHE A 5 -37.49 -7.08 -8.91
C PHE A 5 -37.79 -5.62 -8.57
N GLY A 6 -37.86 -5.31 -7.28
CA GLY A 6 -38.01 -3.94 -6.77
C GLY A 6 -36.67 -3.20 -6.75
N PRO A 7 -36.68 -1.86 -6.76
CA PRO A 7 -35.47 -1.05 -6.85
C PRO A 7 -34.67 -1.12 -5.53
N PHE A 8 -33.35 -1.28 -5.64
CA PHE A 8 -32.41 -1.16 -4.53
C PHE A 8 -32.51 0.24 -3.91
N ARG A 9 -33.19 0.34 -2.77
CA ARG A 9 -33.12 1.53 -1.91
C ARG A 9 -31.78 1.53 -1.18
N HIS A 10 -31.00 2.59 -1.37
CA HIS A 10 -29.87 2.93 -0.51
C HIS A 10 -30.36 3.06 0.94
N ARG A 11 -30.20 2.01 1.75
CA ARG A 11 -30.21 2.16 3.21
C ARG A 11 -28.86 2.75 3.58
N LEU A 12 -28.86 4.00 4.03
CA LEU A 12 -27.79 4.54 4.87
C LEU A 12 -27.75 3.67 6.13
N TRP A 13 -26.83 2.71 6.19
CA TRP A 13 -26.55 2.00 7.43
C TRP A 13 -25.82 2.97 8.34
N ALA A 14 -26.52 3.49 9.35
CA ALA A 14 -25.89 4.14 10.47
C ALA A 14 -24.89 3.14 11.09
N TYR A 15 -23.64 3.56 11.26
CA TYR A 15 -22.59 2.80 11.93
C TYR A 15 -23.10 2.38 13.32
N PRO A 16 -23.26 1.09 13.63
CA PRO A 16 -23.36 0.69 15.01
C PRO A 16 -21.99 0.99 15.63
N ASN A 17 -21.95 1.71 16.75
CA ASN A 17 -20.73 1.93 17.52
C ASN A 17 -20.25 0.58 18.06
N TRP A 18 -19.38 -0.09 17.30
CA TRP A 18 -18.77 -1.37 17.67
C TRP A 18 -17.47 -1.22 18.49
N PHE A 19 -17.17 -0.01 18.96
CA PHE A 19 -15.98 0.29 19.76
C PHE A 19 -16.37 0.45 21.24
N PRO A 20 -15.68 -0.21 22.19
CA PRO A 20 -15.85 0.09 23.60
C PRO A 20 -15.30 1.49 23.93
N GLU A 21 -15.98 2.22 24.81
CA GLU A 21 -15.49 3.50 25.34
C GLU A 21 -14.16 3.30 26.09
N PRO A 22 -13.18 4.22 25.95
CA PRO A 22 -11.89 4.07 26.61
C PRO A 22 -11.99 4.31 28.11
N SER A 23 -11.43 3.37 28.88
CA SER A 23 -11.16 3.54 30.31
C SER A 23 -10.12 4.65 30.53
N HIS A 24 -10.40 5.50 31.51
CA HIS A 24 -9.64 6.69 31.88
C HIS A 24 -8.12 6.45 32.01
N VAL A 25 -7.33 7.09 31.14
CA VAL A 25 -5.90 7.33 31.36
C VAL A 25 -5.70 8.84 31.52
N ARG A 26 -5.11 9.24 32.66
CA ARG A 26 -4.91 10.64 33.06
C ARG A 26 -3.91 11.34 32.12
N PRO A 27 -4.11 12.64 31.81
CA PRO A 27 -3.20 13.40 30.96
C PRO A 27 -1.89 13.71 31.71
N VAL A 28 -0.76 13.50 31.05
CA VAL A 28 0.56 14.02 31.46
C VAL A 28 0.73 15.38 30.80
N SER A 29 1.13 16.37 31.61
CA SER A 29 1.24 17.78 31.27
C SER A 29 2.25 18.08 30.16
N ASP A 30 1.81 18.94 29.23
CA ASP A 30 2.53 19.45 28.07
C ASP A 30 3.52 20.55 28.48
N GLN A 31 4.81 20.36 28.19
CA GLN A 31 5.78 21.45 28.02
C GLN A 31 6.78 21.04 26.94
N THR A 32 6.64 21.59 25.74
CA THR A 32 7.74 21.95 24.82
C THR A 32 7.17 22.62 23.57
N GLU A 33 6.99 23.94 23.65
CA GLU A 33 6.97 24.82 22.48
C GLU A 33 8.41 24.98 21.96
N ALA A 34 8.64 24.67 20.67
CA ALA A 34 9.29 25.57 19.71
C ALA A 34 9.73 24.83 18.43
N MET A 35 9.55 25.53 17.29
CA MET A 35 10.11 25.26 15.96
C MET A 35 9.46 24.16 15.10
N GLY A 36 8.36 24.53 14.44
CA GLY A 36 7.88 23.86 13.23
C GLY A 36 7.36 24.88 12.22
N ARG A 37 8.13 25.17 11.16
CA ARG A 37 7.57 25.85 9.98
C ARG A 37 6.49 24.94 9.40
N SER A 38 5.24 25.35 9.57
CA SER A 38 4.06 24.69 9.02
C SER A 38 4.17 24.64 7.49
N LEU A 39 4.47 23.46 6.94
CA LEU A 39 4.23 23.15 5.54
C LEU A 39 2.72 23.01 5.37
N SER A 40 2.01 24.14 5.27
CA SER A 40 0.56 24.14 5.03
C SER A 40 0.28 23.56 3.64
N MET A 41 -0.17 22.31 3.56
CA MET A 41 -0.66 21.75 2.31
C MET A 41 -2.00 22.42 1.94
N PRO A 42 -2.18 22.92 0.71
CA PRO A 42 -3.46 23.50 0.29
C PRO A 42 -4.57 22.44 0.38
N LYS A 43 -5.78 22.82 0.79
CA LYS A 43 -6.96 21.95 0.76
C LYS A 43 -7.21 21.50 -0.68
N GLN A 44 -6.80 20.28 -1.01
CA GLN A 44 -6.93 19.71 -2.36
C GLN A 44 -8.28 19.02 -2.53
N THR A 45 -8.90 19.23 -3.69
CA THR A 45 -10.11 18.55 -4.17
C THR A 45 -9.93 17.01 -4.12
N PRO A 46 -10.99 16.21 -3.92
CA PRO A 46 -10.88 14.75 -3.92
C PRO A 46 -10.18 14.24 -5.18
N ARG A 47 -9.10 13.46 -5.02
CA ARG A 47 -8.28 13.01 -6.16
C ARG A 47 -9.08 12.16 -7.13
N ARG A 48 -9.03 12.52 -8.41
CA ARG A 48 -9.61 11.75 -9.51
C ARG A 48 -8.50 11.09 -10.32
N VAL A 49 -8.62 9.78 -10.50
CA VAL A 49 -7.74 8.98 -11.37
C VAL A 49 -8.15 9.10 -12.84
N ILE A 50 -9.45 9.29 -13.06
CA ILE A 50 -10.07 9.41 -14.36
C ILE A 50 -10.63 10.82 -14.49
N GLU A 51 -10.28 11.49 -15.57
CA GLU A 51 -10.81 12.78 -15.95
C GLU A 51 -11.87 12.61 -17.04
N VAL A 52 -12.89 13.46 -16.98
CA VAL A 52 -13.97 13.52 -17.97
C VAL A 52 -13.90 14.91 -18.56
N ARG A 53 -13.25 15.04 -19.72
CA ARG A 53 -13.14 16.29 -20.47
C ARG A 53 -14.11 16.22 -21.64
N GLN A 54 -15.24 16.93 -21.52
CA GLN A 54 -16.34 16.86 -22.50
C GLN A 54 -16.80 15.40 -22.70
N ASP A 55 -16.58 14.86 -23.89
CA ASP A 55 -16.95 13.51 -24.31
C ASP A 55 -15.82 12.49 -24.11
N VAL A 56 -14.64 12.92 -23.63
CA VAL A 56 -13.48 12.05 -23.42
C VAL A 56 -13.40 11.64 -21.95
N VAL A 57 -13.48 10.34 -21.70
CA VAL A 57 -13.19 9.69 -20.42
C VAL A 57 -11.82 9.07 -20.50
N ALA A 58 -10.83 9.67 -19.84
CA ALA A 58 -9.44 9.22 -19.92
C ALA A 58 -8.74 9.29 -18.56
N PRO A 59 -7.64 8.55 -18.37
CA PRO A 59 -6.78 8.71 -17.19
C PRO A 59 -6.25 10.14 -17.10
N THR A 60 -6.05 10.64 -15.88
CA THR A 60 -5.36 11.92 -15.68
C THR A 60 -3.93 11.88 -16.21
N ASP A 61 -3.44 13.05 -16.63
CA ASP A 61 -2.06 13.19 -17.08
C ASP A 61 -1.08 12.85 -15.94
N PRO A 62 -0.04 12.03 -16.20
CA PRO A 62 0.95 11.71 -15.18
C PRO A 62 1.62 12.96 -14.64
N ARG A 63 1.87 12.99 -13.34
CA ARG A 63 2.54 14.12 -12.69
C ARG A 63 4.00 14.20 -13.12
N PRO A 64 4.53 15.41 -13.39
CA PRO A 64 5.97 15.60 -13.58
C PRO A 64 6.71 15.25 -12.29
N LYS A 65 7.96 14.80 -12.40
CA LYS A 65 8.81 14.50 -11.24
C LYS A 65 9.03 15.81 -10.49
N ALA A 66 8.69 15.83 -9.20
CA ALA A 66 9.05 16.94 -8.35
C ALA A 66 10.46 16.67 -7.79
N ARG A 67 11.39 17.56 -8.15
CA ARG A 67 12.66 17.85 -7.46
C ARG A 67 13.95 17.12 -7.89
N TRP A 68 15.03 17.79 -7.49
CA TRP A 68 16.44 17.50 -7.70
C TRP A 68 17.02 16.80 -6.48
N PRO A 69 17.85 15.75 -6.66
CA PRO A 69 18.58 15.11 -5.55
C PRO A 69 19.46 16.13 -4.83
N LYS A 70 19.49 16.06 -3.50
CA LYS A 70 20.44 16.80 -2.66
C LYS A 70 21.54 15.87 -2.14
N THR A 71 22.64 16.47 -1.72
CA THR A 71 23.75 15.82 -1.05
C THR A 71 23.70 16.09 0.45
N VAL A 72 24.58 15.45 1.21
CA VAL A 72 24.68 15.66 2.68
C VAL A 72 25.07 17.09 3.02
N GLY A 73 25.96 17.67 2.22
CA GLY A 73 26.46 19.03 2.44
C GLY A 73 25.36 20.08 2.36
N ASP A 74 24.24 19.77 1.71
CA ASP A 74 23.08 20.65 1.60
C ASP A 74 22.25 20.73 2.89
N PHE A 75 22.62 19.97 3.94
CA PHE A 75 21.91 19.90 5.23
C PHE A 75 22.80 20.21 6.45
N PRO A 76 23.44 21.40 6.52
CA PRO A 76 24.41 21.71 7.58
C PRO A 76 23.82 21.75 8.99
N GLY A 77 22.51 21.98 9.13
CA GLY A 77 21.81 22.05 10.43
C GLY A 77 21.16 20.73 10.88
N VAL A 78 21.41 19.62 10.18
CA VAL A 78 20.80 18.33 10.49
C VAL A 78 21.85 17.44 11.15
N ALA A 79 21.49 16.80 12.26
CA ALA A 79 22.38 15.91 12.97
C ALA A 79 22.90 14.79 12.05
N GLN A 80 24.21 14.51 12.14
CA GLN A 80 24.88 13.57 11.26
C GLN A 80 24.25 12.16 11.32
N VAL A 81 23.77 11.75 12.49
CA VAL A 81 23.09 10.46 12.70
C VAL A 81 21.81 10.34 11.87
N HIS A 82 21.02 11.42 11.73
CA HIS A 82 19.84 11.41 10.86
C HIS A 82 20.22 11.31 9.40
N LEU A 83 21.27 12.03 8.97
CA LEU A 83 21.74 11.98 7.58
C LEU A 83 22.27 10.58 7.23
N GLU A 84 22.92 9.88 8.15
CA GLU A 84 23.36 8.50 7.98
C GLU A 84 22.18 7.52 7.84
N VAL A 85 21.14 7.65 8.66
CA VAL A 85 19.91 6.86 8.53
C VAL A 85 19.19 7.20 7.21
N ALA A 86 19.11 8.47 6.84
CA ALA A 86 18.50 8.92 5.59
C ALA A 86 19.22 8.34 4.37
N LYS A 87 20.55 8.34 4.36
CA LYS A 87 21.35 7.66 3.33
C LYS A 87 21.04 6.16 3.23
N LYS A 88 20.92 5.48 4.37
CA LYS A 88 20.60 4.04 4.40
C LYS A 88 19.23 3.77 3.78
N LEU A 89 18.23 4.54 4.18
CA LEU A 89 16.87 4.44 3.65
C LEU A 89 16.77 4.93 2.19
N ALA A 90 17.67 5.80 1.75
CA ALA A 90 17.78 6.26 0.36
C ALA A 90 18.41 5.21 -0.58
N SER A 91 18.93 4.10 -0.04
CA SER A 91 19.55 3.03 -0.80
C SER A 91 18.62 2.51 -1.90
N PRO A 92 19.09 2.40 -3.16
CA PRO A 92 18.31 1.80 -4.23
C PRO A 92 17.92 0.34 -3.98
N LEU A 93 18.65 -0.39 -3.15
CA LEU A 93 18.28 -1.75 -2.72
C LEU A 93 17.00 -1.77 -1.86
N LEU A 94 16.68 -0.66 -1.18
CA LEU A 94 15.42 -0.49 -0.46
C LEU A 94 14.31 0.11 -1.29
N THR A 95 14.53 0.33 -2.59
CA THR A 95 13.66 1.19 -3.39
C THR A 95 13.55 2.57 -2.73
N GLY A 96 14.65 3.08 -2.16
CA GLY A 96 14.65 4.31 -1.37
C GLY A 96 14.48 5.58 -2.22
N PRO A 97 13.84 6.64 -1.70
CA PRO A 97 13.89 7.95 -2.34
C PRO A 97 15.34 8.47 -2.41
N PRO A 98 15.69 9.33 -3.39
CA PRO A 98 16.95 10.07 -3.29
C PRO A 98 16.92 10.96 -2.04
N LEU A 99 18.09 11.38 -1.57
CA LEU A 99 18.15 12.35 -0.48
C LEU A 99 17.52 13.67 -0.95
N CYS A 100 16.56 14.17 -0.19
CA CYS A 100 15.84 15.41 -0.43
C CYS A 100 15.26 15.93 0.90
N ASP A 101 14.69 17.14 0.89
CA ASP A 101 14.14 17.78 2.10
C ASP A 101 13.05 16.92 2.75
N GLU A 102 12.13 16.35 1.96
CA GLU A 102 11.06 15.48 2.45
C GLU A 102 11.61 14.21 3.10
N MET A 103 12.67 13.64 2.53
CA MET A 103 13.29 12.42 3.06
C MET A 103 13.95 12.69 4.41
N VAL A 104 14.69 13.81 4.53
CA VAL A 104 15.33 14.19 5.78
C VAL A 104 14.28 14.52 6.85
N ALA A 105 13.26 15.31 6.51
CA ALA A 105 12.16 15.62 7.43
C ALA A 105 11.41 14.36 7.90
N PHE A 106 11.18 13.40 7.00
CA PHE A 106 10.58 12.11 7.33
C PHE A 106 11.43 11.32 8.34
N VAL A 107 12.75 11.28 8.15
CA VAL A 107 13.69 10.58 9.05
C VAL A 107 13.79 11.26 10.42
N GLN A 108 13.85 12.58 10.47
CA GLN A 108 13.89 13.35 11.72
C GLN A 108 12.61 13.19 12.55
N HIS A 109 11.45 13.04 11.88
CA HIS A 109 10.19 12.76 12.58
C HIS A 109 10.11 11.32 13.10
N LEU A 110 10.62 10.37 12.31
CA LEU A 110 10.56 8.95 12.64
C LEU A 110 11.48 8.59 13.81
N PHE A 111 12.70 9.15 13.82
CA PHE A 111 13.74 8.86 14.80
C PHE A 111 14.22 10.13 15.49
N THR A 112 14.21 10.13 16.81
CA THR A 112 14.99 11.08 17.62
C THR A 112 16.49 10.90 17.36
N GLU A 113 17.34 11.85 17.78
CA GLU A 113 18.80 11.71 17.62
C GLU A 113 19.34 10.44 18.30
N GLU A 114 18.85 10.13 19.50
CA GLU A 114 19.20 8.91 20.22
C GLU A 114 18.79 7.65 19.44
N GLU A 115 17.57 7.60 18.92
CA GLU A 115 17.11 6.46 18.14
C GLU A 115 17.88 6.34 16.82
N ALA A 116 18.18 7.46 16.16
CA ALA A 116 18.94 7.49 14.91
C ALA A 116 20.37 6.98 15.10
N SER A 117 21.01 7.27 16.25
CA SER A 117 22.35 6.78 16.60
C SER A 117 22.38 5.25 16.67
N VAL A 118 21.30 4.61 17.12
CA VAL A 118 21.19 3.14 17.10
C VAL A 118 20.82 2.61 15.70
N VAL A 119 19.84 3.23 15.05
CA VAL A 119 19.28 2.78 13.76
C VAL A 119 20.32 2.83 12.64
N ARG A 120 21.27 3.77 12.65
CA ARG A 120 22.36 3.82 11.67
C ARG A 120 23.23 2.56 11.67
N HIS A 121 23.21 1.73 12.72
CA HIS A 121 23.95 0.47 12.75
C HIS A 121 23.15 -0.72 12.24
N LEU A 122 21.84 -0.57 12.03
CA LEU A 122 20.99 -1.65 11.51
C LEU A 122 21.22 -1.90 10.03
N GLY A 123 21.21 -3.19 9.69
CA GLY A 123 21.17 -3.70 8.31
C GLY A 123 19.78 -4.23 7.97
N GLN A 124 19.58 -4.54 6.69
CA GLN A 124 18.30 -5.05 6.17
C GLN A 124 18.28 -6.59 6.18
N PHE A 125 19.36 -7.20 5.69
CA PHE A 125 19.45 -8.65 5.51
C PHE A 125 19.91 -9.34 6.78
N VAL A 126 20.95 -8.80 7.43
CA VAL A 126 21.51 -9.35 8.65
C VAL A 126 20.95 -8.60 9.85
N GLY A 127 20.15 -9.28 10.65
CA GLY A 127 19.65 -8.74 11.91
C GLY A 127 20.73 -8.70 12.99
N ARG A 128 20.73 -7.63 13.78
CA ARG A 128 21.67 -7.42 14.88
C ARG A 128 20.96 -7.56 16.23
N SER A 129 21.66 -8.09 17.22
CA SER A 129 21.17 -8.15 18.61
C SER A 129 21.36 -6.82 19.33
N ALA A 130 20.71 -6.65 20.49
CA ALA A 130 20.94 -5.48 21.34
C ALA A 130 22.42 -5.38 21.78
N ALA A 131 23.09 -6.50 22.05
CA ALA A 131 24.50 -6.55 22.41
C ALA A 131 25.43 -6.07 21.28
N ASP A 132 25.13 -6.45 20.02
CA ASP A 132 25.91 -5.99 18.87
C ASP A 132 25.80 -4.47 18.69
N LEU A 133 24.62 -3.91 18.94
CA LEU A 133 24.34 -2.48 18.81
C LEU A 133 24.93 -1.68 19.96
N ALA A 134 24.87 -2.20 21.19
CA ALA A 134 25.54 -1.65 22.36
C ALA A 134 27.06 -1.54 22.16
N LYS A 135 27.68 -2.60 21.61
CA LYS A 135 29.10 -2.57 21.26
C LYS A 135 29.42 -1.53 20.17
N ALA A 136 28.56 -1.40 19.16
CA ALA A 136 28.75 -0.43 18.08
C ALA A 136 28.64 1.03 18.57
N GLU A 137 27.67 1.29 19.45
CA GLU A 137 27.42 2.62 20.04
C GLU A 137 28.32 2.92 21.25
N ARG A 138 29.07 1.93 21.75
CA ARG A 138 29.87 2.03 22.99
C ARG A 138 29.02 2.46 24.19
N ARG A 139 27.79 1.95 24.26
CA ARG A 139 26.82 2.20 25.34
C ARG A 139 26.44 0.86 26.02
N PRO A 140 26.03 0.88 27.29
CA PRO A 140 25.47 -0.30 27.96
C PRO A 140 24.27 -0.89 27.22
N VAL A 141 24.07 -2.20 27.29
CA VAL A 141 22.93 -2.88 26.65
C VAL A 141 21.60 -2.43 27.25
N GLU A 142 21.63 -2.10 28.52
CA GLU A 142 20.52 -1.61 29.35
C GLU A 142 19.97 -0.28 28.84
N GLU A 143 20.81 0.54 28.18
CA GLU A 143 20.36 1.79 27.53
C GLU A 143 19.81 1.55 26.12
N ILE A 144 20.36 0.56 25.41
CA ILE A 144 20.00 0.29 24.01
C ILE A 144 18.71 -0.54 23.91
N ALA A 145 18.49 -1.48 24.82
CA ALA A 145 17.31 -2.35 24.79
C ALA A 145 15.98 -1.57 24.85
N PRO A 146 15.81 -0.55 25.72
CA PRO A 146 14.62 0.30 25.73
C PRO A 146 14.42 1.08 24.43
N VAL A 147 15.50 1.58 23.81
CA VAL A 147 15.43 2.27 22.51
C VAL A 147 14.89 1.32 21.44
N LEU A 148 15.40 0.09 21.40
CA LEU A 148 14.96 -0.92 20.44
C LEU A 148 13.51 -1.35 20.65
N GLU A 149 13.07 -1.47 21.90
CA GLU A 149 11.67 -1.78 22.22
C GLU A 149 10.73 -0.65 21.77
N ARG A 150 11.08 0.61 22.06
CA ARG A 150 10.33 1.77 21.56
C ARG A 150 10.24 1.77 20.03
N LEU A 151 11.31 1.43 19.33
CA LEU A 151 11.35 1.42 17.87
C LEU A 151 10.60 0.23 17.26
N ALA A 152 10.70 -0.96 17.85
CA ALA A 152 10.15 -2.19 17.30
C ALA A 152 8.68 -2.42 17.68
N ALA A 153 8.31 -2.13 18.93
CA ALA A 153 6.96 -2.35 19.45
C ALA A 153 6.13 -1.07 19.52
N GLY A 154 6.73 0.04 19.97
CA GLY A 154 6.03 1.33 20.09
C GLY A 154 5.75 1.97 18.74
N LYS A 155 6.81 2.42 18.05
CA LYS A 155 6.72 3.05 16.72
C LYS A 155 6.54 2.04 15.59
N ARG A 156 6.98 0.79 15.78
CA ARG A 156 7.01 -0.26 14.74
C ARG A 156 7.79 0.17 13.48
N ALA A 157 8.81 1.01 13.69
CA ALA A 157 9.67 1.56 12.64
C ALA A 157 10.83 0.63 12.25
N ILE A 158 11.09 -0.42 13.03
CA ILE A 158 12.08 -1.47 12.74
C ILE A 158 11.45 -2.86 12.91
N ALA A 159 12.00 -3.86 12.21
CA ALA A 159 11.56 -5.24 12.36
C ALA A 159 12.30 -5.93 13.51
N ALA A 160 11.56 -6.69 14.32
CA ALA A 160 12.11 -7.57 15.35
C ALA A 160 11.65 -9.03 15.14
N SER A 161 12.61 -9.95 15.18
CA SER A 161 12.39 -11.40 15.01
C SER A 161 13.18 -12.20 16.04
N GLY A 162 12.55 -13.24 16.60
CA GLY A 162 13.11 -14.06 17.68
C GLY A 162 12.38 -13.83 19.01
N PRO A 163 12.65 -14.67 20.04
CA PRO A 163 12.08 -14.51 21.37
C PRO A 163 12.63 -13.28 22.09
N ALA A 164 11.90 -12.80 23.11
CA ALA A 164 12.32 -11.71 23.97
C ALA A 164 13.71 -11.98 24.57
N GLY A 165 14.57 -10.96 24.64
CA GLY A 165 15.95 -11.08 25.09
C GLY A 165 16.96 -11.63 24.06
N ARG A 166 16.50 -12.35 23.02
CA ARG A 166 17.36 -12.81 21.89
C ARG A 166 16.86 -12.30 20.53
N ALA A 167 16.08 -11.22 20.55
CA ALA A 167 15.53 -10.62 19.35
C ALA A 167 16.64 -10.07 18.46
N LYS A 168 16.50 -10.30 17.16
CA LYS A 168 17.32 -9.67 16.11
C LYS A 168 16.53 -8.56 15.45
N TYR A 169 17.13 -7.39 15.39
CA TYR A 169 16.55 -6.16 14.85
C TYR A 169 17.07 -5.86 13.45
N ARG A 170 16.19 -5.39 12.56
CA ARG A 170 16.49 -5.07 11.17
C ARG A 170 15.83 -3.77 10.74
N LEU A 171 16.50 -3.04 9.84
CA LEU A 171 15.92 -1.89 9.17
C LEU A 171 14.93 -2.36 8.09
N MET A 172 13.75 -1.74 8.07
CA MET A 172 12.71 -2.01 7.05
C MET A 172 12.80 -1.00 5.90
N PRO A 173 12.33 -1.35 4.69
CA PRO A 173 12.08 -0.37 3.63
C PRO A 173 11.01 0.63 4.07
N ILE A 174 10.97 1.80 3.44
CA ILE A 174 9.91 2.79 3.70
C ILE A 174 8.54 2.23 3.31
N MET A 175 8.44 1.65 2.11
CA MET A 175 7.24 0.99 1.60
C MET A 175 7.65 -0.11 0.59
N PRO A 176 7.18 -1.36 0.74
CA PRO A 176 6.45 -1.89 1.88
C PRO A 176 7.37 -2.07 3.11
N GLY A 177 6.91 -1.73 4.30
CA GLY A 177 7.67 -1.85 5.54
C GLY A 177 7.21 -0.84 6.60
N ILE A 178 8.02 0.19 6.83
CA ILE A 178 7.80 1.20 7.87
C ILE A 178 6.40 1.81 7.77
N PHE A 179 5.95 2.17 6.57
CA PHE A 179 4.64 2.79 6.36
C PHE A 179 3.48 1.92 6.87
N GLU A 180 3.41 0.67 6.43
CA GLU A 180 2.34 -0.24 6.81
C GLU A 180 2.43 -0.58 8.30
N MET A 181 3.64 -0.80 8.83
CA MET A 181 3.85 -1.23 10.21
C MET A 181 3.65 -0.12 11.23
N VAL A 182 4.04 1.13 10.94
CA VAL A 182 3.78 2.26 11.85
C VAL A 182 2.28 2.49 12.01
N LEU A 183 1.51 2.36 10.92
CA LEU A 183 0.07 2.62 10.90
C LEU A 183 -0.80 1.36 11.13
N ILE A 184 -0.21 0.17 11.30
CA ILE A 184 -0.98 -1.05 11.52
C ILE A 184 -1.64 -1.00 12.89
N GLY A 185 -2.96 -1.05 12.93
CA GLY A 185 -3.73 -0.96 14.19
C GLY A 185 -4.06 0.44 14.65
N GLU A 186 -3.61 1.47 13.92
CA GLU A 186 -4.11 2.82 14.12
C GLU A 186 -5.52 2.96 13.51
N SER A 187 -6.34 3.86 14.06
CA SER A 187 -7.68 4.19 13.54
C SER A 187 -7.77 5.67 13.18
N PRO A 188 -8.56 6.06 12.15
CA PRO A 188 -8.82 7.47 11.86
C PRO A 188 -9.23 8.30 13.09
N ASP A 189 -10.00 7.69 13.99
CA ASP A 189 -10.58 8.34 15.17
C ASP A 189 -9.58 8.49 16.32
N THR A 190 -8.61 7.57 16.43
CA THR A 190 -7.63 7.52 17.52
C THR A 190 -6.22 7.93 17.07
N LEU A 191 -6.08 8.49 15.87
CA LEU A 191 -4.78 8.85 15.30
C LEU A 191 -4.12 9.95 16.13
N SER A 192 -3.00 9.62 16.79
CA SER A 192 -2.22 10.57 17.58
C SER A 192 -1.64 11.70 16.71
N PRO A 193 -1.29 12.87 17.29
CA PRO A 193 -0.61 13.94 16.57
C PRO A 193 0.68 13.47 15.88
N TRP A 194 1.44 12.59 16.52
CA TRP A 194 2.65 12.01 15.95
C TRP A 194 2.36 11.15 14.71
N HIS A 195 1.31 10.32 14.75
CA HIS A 195 0.89 9.51 13.60
C HIS A 195 0.31 10.35 12.45
N ARG A 196 -0.42 11.44 12.77
CA ARG A 196 -0.90 12.41 11.75
C ARG A 196 0.29 13.04 11.03
N ARG A 197 1.27 13.53 11.77
CA ARG A 197 2.48 14.11 11.19
C ARG A 197 3.29 13.10 10.37
N PHE A 198 3.39 11.85 10.83
CA PHE A 198 4.00 10.76 10.08
C PHE A 198 3.29 10.55 8.72
N ALA A 199 1.96 10.52 8.72
CA ALA A 199 1.16 10.34 7.52
C ALA A 199 1.33 11.51 6.53
N GLU A 200 1.38 12.77 7.00
CA GLU A 200 1.66 13.95 6.19
C GLU A 200 3.04 13.90 5.54
N LEU A 201 4.09 13.58 6.32
CA LEU A 201 5.46 13.50 5.83
C LEU A 201 5.64 12.34 4.85
N PHE A 202 5.03 11.20 5.13
CA PHE A 202 5.00 10.08 4.19
C PHE A 202 4.33 10.47 2.87
N GLN A 203 3.19 11.16 2.94
CA GLN A 203 2.49 11.64 1.76
C GLN A 203 3.35 12.62 0.95
N ALA A 204 4.02 13.58 1.60
CA ALA A 204 4.94 14.50 0.94
C ALA A 204 6.10 13.75 0.26
N LEU A 205 6.68 12.76 0.95
CA LEU A 205 7.74 11.92 0.41
C LEU A 205 7.26 11.09 -0.80
N TYR A 206 6.07 10.51 -0.72
CA TYR A 206 5.45 9.79 -1.85
C TYR A 206 5.23 10.72 -3.05
N GLU A 207 4.77 11.96 -2.81
CA GLU A 207 4.50 12.95 -3.85
C GLU A 207 5.74 13.42 -4.62
N THR A 208 6.94 13.20 -4.10
CA THR A 208 8.19 13.40 -4.87
C THR A 208 8.23 12.55 -6.14
N GLY A 209 7.47 11.43 -6.17
CA GLY A 209 7.45 10.51 -7.30
C GLY A 209 8.74 9.71 -7.46
N TYR A 210 9.55 9.60 -6.40
CA TYR A 210 10.82 8.88 -6.41
C TYR A 210 10.70 7.45 -6.96
N ILE A 211 9.54 6.82 -6.73
CA ILE A 211 9.23 5.46 -7.14
C ILE A 211 9.31 5.27 -8.66
N ARG A 212 9.14 6.34 -9.45
CA ARG A 212 9.30 6.35 -10.90
C ARG A 212 10.72 5.96 -11.35
N ASP A 213 11.75 6.23 -10.54
CA ASP A 213 13.13 5.87 -10.86
C ASP A 213 13.30 4.34 -10.96
N TYR A 214 12.48 3.59 -10.20
CA TYR A 214 12.49 2.13 -10.12
C TYR A 214 11.63 1.45 -11.19
N ARG A 215 11.00 2.22 -12.11
CA ARG A 215 10.13 1.70 -13.18
C ARG A 215 10.81 0.70 -14.12
N GLN A 216 12.13 0.80 -14.31
CA GLN A 216 12.89 0.06 -15.33
C GLN A 216 13.69 -1.14 -14.82
N GLY A 217 13.73 -1.35 -13.50
CA GLY A 217 14.35 -2.55 -12.95
C GLY A 217 13.38 -3.70 -12.77
N HIS A 218 12.09 -3.40 -12.82
CA HIS A 218 11.02 -4.37 -12.93
C HIS A 218 10.78 -4.76 -14.40
N THR A 219 11.84 -5.06 -15.17
CA THR A 219 11.69 -5.70 -16.50
C THR A 219 11.12 -7.13 -16.42
N GLY A 220 10.66 -7.52 -15.24
CA GLY A 220 9.72 -8.60 -14.98
C GLY A 220 8.75 -8.16 -13.88
N PRO A 221 7.64 -8.88 -13.68
CA PRO A 221 6.60 -8.56 -12.70
C PRO A 221 7.17 -8.14 -11.36
N SER A 222 6.80 -6.97 -10.83
CA SER A 222 6.91 -6.76 -9.38
C SER A 222 5.91 -7.70 -8.71
N PRO A 223 6.34 -8.75 -8.00
CA PRO A 223 5.43 -9.82 -7.61
C PRO A 223 4.87 -9.60 -6.20
N PHE A 224 4.60 -8.36 -5.78
CA PHE A 224 4.19 -8.17 -4.39
C PHE A 224 2.72 -8.54 -4.17
N VAL A 225 1.84 -8.17 -5.11
CA VAL A 225 0.39 -8.36 -5.00
C VAL A 225 -0.22 -8.98 -6.25
N ARG A 226 -1.12 -9.95 -6.06
CA ARG A 226 -1.97 -10.55 -7.10
C ARG A 226 -3.40 -10.05 -6.92
N VAL A 227 -3.99 -9.56 -8.01
CA VAL A 227 -5.37 -9.06 -8.03
C VAL A 227 -6.35 -10.22 -8.19
N LEU A 228 -7.39 -10.22 -7.36
CA LEU A 228 -8.54 -11.10 -7.52
C LEU A 228 -9.60 -10.36 -8.35
N PRO A 229 -9.97 -10.87 -9.54
CA PRO A 229 -10.99 -10.26 -10.38
C PRO A 229 -12.33 -10.16 -9.64
N VAL A 230 -13.06 -9.08 -9.86
CA VAL A 230 -14.34 -8.82 -9.19
C VAL A 230 -15.43 -9.74 -9.75
N GLY A 231 -16.12 -10.45 -8.84
CA GLY A 231 -17.28 -11.30 -9.14
C GLY A 231 -17.01 -12.44 -10.13
N SER A 232 -18.08 -13.12 -10.57
CA SER A 232 -18.07 -14.24 -11.51
C SER A 232 -17.71 -13.87 -12.96
N THR A 233 -16.90 -12.83 -13.15
CA THR A 233 -16.48 -12.31 -14.47
C THR A 233 -15.62 -13.29 -15.27
N ILE A 234 -15.20 -14.40 -14.66
CA ILE A 234 -14.40 -15.45 -15.28
C ILE A 234 -15.05 -16.81 -14.99
N ALA A 235 -15.83 -17.31 -15.94
CA ALA A 235 -16.52 -18.60 -15.81
C ALA A 235 -15.64 -19.82 -16.16
N ALA A 236 -14.46 -19.62 -16.78
CA ALA A 236 -13.87 -20.66 -17.63
C ALA A 236 -12.42 -21.10 -17.30
N HIS A 237 -11.78 -20.63 -16.21
CA HIS A 237 -10.38 -21.00 -15.94
C HIS A 237 -10.15 -21.51 -14.50
N PRO A 238 -9.63 -22.75 -14.30
CA PRO A 238 -9.48 -23.40 -12.98
C PRO A 238 -8.62 -22.61 -11.98
N MET A 239 -7.64 -21.85 -12.48
CA MET A 239 -6.74 -21.04 -11.65
C MET A 239 -7.23 -19.59 -11.45
N ALA A 240 -8.35 -19.21 -12.09
CA ALA A 240 -9.02 -17.94 -11.80
C ALA A 240 -9.79 -18.08 -10.50
N LEU A 241 -9.39 -17.32 -9.49
CA LEU A 241 -10.22 -17.13 -8.31
C LEU A 241 -10.78 -15.71 -8.39
N PRO A 242 -11.98 -15.54 -8.99
CA PRO A 242 -12.87 -14.45 -8.65
C PRO A 242 -12.88 -14.11 -7.16
N SER A 243 -13.17 -12.86 -6.83
CA SER A 243 -13.36 -12.44 -5.45
C SER A 243 -14.48 -13.21 -4.72
N ASP A 244 -15.49 -13.68 -5.45
CA ASP A 244 -16.54 -14.54 -4.91
C ASP A 244 -16.07 -15.96 -4.56
N ARG A 245 -14.89 -16.38 -5.04
CA ARG A 245 -14.20 -17.62 -4.65
C ARG A 245 -13.08 -17.40 -3.64
N LEU A 246 -13.03 -16.22 -3.00
CA LEU A 246 -12.07 -15.92 -1.94
C LEU A 246 -12.13 -16.94 -0.80
N GLU A 247 -13.28 -17.56 -0.58
CA GLU A 247 -13.50 -18.61 0.43
C GLU A 247 -12.45 -19.73 0.35
N VAL A 248 -12.08 -20.18 -0.86
CA VAL A 248 -11.09 -21.24 -1.13
C VAL A 248 -9.69 -20.84 -0.65
N ILE A 249 -9.36 -19.55 -0.73
CA ILE A 249 -8.08 -19.03 -0.22
C ILE A 249 -8.14 -18.93 1.30
N LEU A 250 -9.27 -18.46 1.84
CA LEU A 250 -9.45 -18.29 3.28
C LEU A 250 -9.48 -19.64 4.02
N ASP A 251 -9.95 -20.73 3.40
CA ASP A 251 -9.98 -22.08 4.00
C ASP A 251 -8.61 -22.63 4.39
N ARG A 252 -7.53 -22.04 3.87
CA ARG A 252 -6.15 -22.39 4.23
C ARG A 252 -5.73 -21.84 5.60
N TYR A 253 -6.53 -20.97 6.20
CA TYR A 253 -6.18 -20.23 7.42
C TYR A 253 -7.28 -20.35 8.48
N THR A 254 -6.86 -20.40 9.74
CA THR A 254 -7.75 -20.44 10.91
C THR A 254 -7.93 -19.06 11.55
N ASP A 255 -6.86 -18.28 11.57
CA ASP A 255 -6.80 -16.98 12.25
C ASP A 255 -6.97 -15.84 11.25
N PHE A 256 -7.91 -14.93 11.53
CA PHE A 256 -8.18 -13.75 10.72
C PHE A 256 -8.16 -12.49 11.58
N GLY A 257 -7.37 -11.51 11.14
CA GLY A 257 -7.23 -10.21 11.76
C GLY A 257 -7.67 -9.12 10.79
N LEU A 258 -8.40 -8.13 11.29
CA LEU A 258 -8.81 -6.96 10.54
C LEU A 258 -8.07 -5.72 11.05
N GLY A 259 -7.40 -5.04 10.13
CA GLY A 259 -6.81 -3.73 10.32
C GLY A 259 -7.47 -2.67 9.44
N GLN A 260 -7.02 -1.43 9.63
CA GLN A 260 -7.45 -0.27 8.86
C GLN A 260 -6.60 -0.08 7.61
N CYS A 261 -7.17 0.50 6.55
CA CYS A 261 -6.47 0.80 5.31
C CYS A 261 -5.54 2.02 5.47
N GLN A 262 -4.24 1.77 5.65
CA GLN A 262 -3.23 2.79 5.93
C GLN A 262 -3.16 3.88 4.85
N CYS A 263 -3.29 3.49 3.58
CA CYS A 263 -3.32 4.43 2.46
C CYS A 263 -4.50 5.41 2.56
N ARG A 264 -5.68 4.90 2.91
CA ARG A 264 -6.90 5.71 2.98
C ARG A 264 -6.92 6.60 4.20
N MET A 265 -6.43 6.10 5.32
CA MET A 265 -6.20 6.90 6.53
C MET A 265 -5.27 8.06 6.25
N THR A 266 -4.14 7.81 5.59
CA THR A 266 -3.19 8.87 5.22
C THR A 266 -3.84 9.92 4.33
N MET A 267 -4.66 9.50 3.36
CA MET A 267 -5.42 10.41 2.51
C MET A 267 -6.47 11.20 3.28
N GLN A 268 -7.11 10.64 4.31
CA GLN A 268 -8.02 11.37 5.19
C GLN A 268 -7.27 12.46 5.99
N VAL A 269 -6.09 12.14 6.54
CA VAL A 269 -5.23 13.12 7.23
C VAL A 269 -4.84 14.25 6.28
N ALA A 270 -4.49 13.93 5.03
CA ALA A 270 -4.15 14.92 4.01
C ALA A 270 -5.35 15.71 3.47
N GLY A 271 -6.56 15.55 4.02
CA GLY A 271 -7.78 16.24 3.58
C GLY A 271 -8.35 15.74 2.25
N GLN A 272 -7.91 14.57 1.78
CA GLN A 272 -8.21 14.02 0.45
C GLN A 272 -8.83 12.62 0.54
N GLY A 273 -9.46 12.31 1.68
CA GLY A 273 -10.15 11.04 1.91
C GLY A 273 -11.27 10.83 0.89
N CYS A 274 -11.43 9.58 0.44
CA CYS A 274 -12.45 9.23 -0.57
C CYS A 274 -13.81 8.79 0.00
N GLY A 275 -13.97 8.80 1.33
CA GLY A 275 -15.20 8.37 2.02
C GLY A 275 -15.51 6.87 2.00
N LYS A 276 -14.71 6.05 1.29
CA LYS A 276 -14.93 4.59 1.21
C LYS A 276 -14.53 3.87 2.52
N PRO A 277 -15.07 2.67 2.82
CA PRO A 277 -14.83 1.95 4.10
C PRO A 277 -13.36 1.63 4.43
N VAL A 278 -12.83 2.13 5.54
CA VAL A 278 -11.39 2.02 5.89
C VAL A 278 -11.03 0.62 6.45
N GLY A 279 -11.92 -0.04 7.17
CA GLY A 279 -11.68 -1.33 7.84
C GLY A 279 -11.76 -2.53 6.90
N ASN A 280 -10.84 -2.65 5.95
CA ASN A 280 -10.85 -3.71 4.92
C ASN A 280 -9.47 -4.39 4.68
N CYS A 281 -8.49 -4.10 5.53
CA CYS A 281 -7.18 -4.74 5.50
C CYS A 281 -7.25 -6.04 6.30
N THR A 282 -7.25 -7.18 5.61
CA THR A 282 -7.34 -8.50 6.22
C THR A 282 -5.95 -9.11 6.31
N VAL A 283 -5.57 -9.58 7.48
CA VAL A 283 -4.37 -10.40 7.71
C VAL A 283 -4.84 -11.79 8.11
N MET A 284 -4.10 -12.82 7.69
CA MET A 284 -4.46 -14.23 7.86
C MET A 284 -3.28 -15.05 8.41
N GLY A 285 -3.58 -16.12 9.14
CA GLY A 285 -2.60 -17.08 9.66
C GLY A 285 -1.78 -16.55 10.85
N GLU A 286 -0.52 -16.98 10.98
CA GLU A 286 0.38 -16.62 12.08
C GLU A 286 0.56 -15.09 12.20
N PHE A 287 0.51 -14.37 11.06
CA PHE A 287 0.59 -12.90 11.04
C PHE A 287 -0.63 -12.27 11.72
N ALA A 288 -1.82 -12.82 11.48
CA ALA A 288 -3.05 -12.38 12.15
C ALA A 288 -2.98 -12.69 13.64
N ALA A 289 -2.64 -13.93 14.00
CA ALA A 289 -2.54 -14.35 15.40
C ALA A 289 -1.53 -13.47 16.18
N ARG A 290 -0.38 -13.15 15.58
CA ARG A 290 0.60 -12.23 16.16
C ARG A 290 0.02 -10.82 16.31
N GLY A 291 -0.54 -10.25 15.25
CA GLY A 291 -1.08 -8.89 15.30
C GLY A 291 -2.25 -8.75 16.28
N ILE A 292 -3.09 -9.78 16.42
CA ILE A 292 -4.16 -9.83 17.42
C ILE A 292 -3.60 -9.86 18.84
N ARG A 293 -2.63 -10.75 19.12
CA ARG A 293 -1.98 -10.81 20.44
C ARG A 293 -1.30 -9.51 20.83
N GLN A 294 -0.76 -8.78 19.86
CA GLN A 294 -0.10 -7.48 20.07
C GLN A 294 -1.09 -6.30 20.08
N GLY A 295 -2.39 -6.54 19.90
CA GLY A 295 -3.43 -5.51 19.90
C GLY A 295 -3.52 -4.66 18.63
N TRP A 296 -2.79 -5.02 17.57
CA TRP A 296 -2.75 -4.27 16.31
C TRP A 296 -3.90 -4.61 15.35
N LEU A 297 -4.48 -5.79 15.52
CA LEU A 297 -5.52 -6.30 14.64
C LEU A 297 -6.72 -6.73 15.46
N ARG A 298 -7.91 -6.46 14.96
CA ARG A 298 -9.15 -6.97 15.54
C ARG A 298 -9.40 -8.39 15.04
N ALA A 299 -9.58 -9.34 15.96
CA ALA A 299 -9.97 -10.70 15.59
C ALA A 299 -11.34 -10.70 14.89
N VAL A 300 -11.46 -11.44 13.79
CA VAL A 300 -12.70 -11.57 13.02
C VAL A 300 -12.91 -13.00 12.55
N SER A 301 -14.16 -13.39 12.31
CA SER A 301 -14.47 -14.68 11.71
C SER A 301 -14.27 -14.64 10.19
N LYS A 302 -14.09 -15.82 9.56
CA LYS A 302 -14.08 -15.97 8.09
C LYS A 302 -15.32 -15.34 7.44
N LYS A 303 -16.51 -15.56 8.03
CA LYS A 303 -17.77 -14.98 7.55
C LYS A 303 -17.71 -13.46 7.49
N ASN A 304 -17.24 -12.83 8.58
CA ASN A 304 -17.12 -11.36 8.64
C ASN A 304 -16.10 -10.84 7.62
N VAL A 305 -15.00 -11.55 7.37
CA VAL A 305 -14.04 -11.19 6.31
C VAL A 305 -14.74 -11.14 4.96
N LEU A 306 -15.54 -12.16 4.61
CA LEU A 306 -16.26 -12.21 3.34
C LEU A 306 -17.27 -11.09 3.20
N GLU A 307 -18.01 -10.77 4.26
CA GLU A 307 -18.96 -9.65 4.28
C GLU A 307 -18.25 -8.31 4.05
N ILE A 308 -17.13 -8.07 4.74
CA ILE A 308 -16.31 -6.86 4.56
C ILE A 308 -15.78 -6.74 3.12
N LYS A 309 -15.35 -7.85 2.52
CA LYS A 309 -14.86 -7.85 1.13
C LYS A 309 -16.00 -7.58 0.13
N ARG A 310 -17.19 -8.14 0.36
CA ARG A 310 -18.39 -7.86 -0.44
C ARG A 310 -18.83 -6.39 -0.31
N GLU A 311 -18.81 -5.83 0.90
CA GLU A 311 -19.07 -4.41 1.12
C GLU A 311 -18.06 -3.57 0.35
N ALA A 312 -16.76 -3.85 0.49
CA ALA A 312 -15.71 -3.15 -0.23
C ALA A 312 -15.92 -3.17 -1.76
N GLU A 313 -16.28 -4.32 -2.32
CA GLU A 313 -16.57 -4.48 -3.75
C GLU A 313 -17.79 -3.67 -4.20
N SER A 314 -18.82 -3.54 -3.36
CA SER A 314 -19.98 -2.67 -3.63
C SER A 314 -19.60 -1.19 -3.76
N HIS A 315 -18.49 -0.77 -3.13
CA HIS A 315 -17.89 0.55 -3.29
C HIS A 315 -16.90 0.65 -4.47
N GLY A 316 -16.82 -0.37 -5.33
CA GLY A 316 -15.88 -0.45 -6.44
C GLY A 316 -14.42 -0.58 -5.99
N LEU A 317 -14.18 -1.20 -4.83
CA LEU A 317 -12.84 -1.56 -4.38
C LEU A 317 -12.42 -2.88 -5.00
N VAL A 318 -11.13 -2.99 -5.34
CA VAL A 318 -10.55 -4.21 -5.90
C VAL A 318 -9.80 -4.95 -4.80
N THR A 319 -10.16 -6.21 -4.62
CA THR A 319 -9.49 -7.09 -3.67
C THR A 319 -8.20 -7.66 -4.27
N TRP A 320 -7.12 -7.62 -3.52
CA TRP A 320 -5.87 -8.30 -3.87
C TRP A 320 -5.30 -9.04 -2.66
N ILE A 321 -4.39 -9.97 -2.94
CA ILE A 321 -3.65 -10.76 -1.96
C ILE A 321 -2.15 -10.67 -2.26
N MET A 322 -1.28 -10.96 -1.31
CA MET A 322 0.15 -11.06 -1.63
C MET A 322 0.37 -12.18 -2.65
N ASN A 323 1.26 -11.96 -3.62
CA ASN A 323 1.54 -12.93 -4.69
C ASN A 323 2.55 -14.01 -4.23
N ALA A 324 2.30 -14.56 -3.04
CA ALA A 324 2.99 -15.71 -2.48
C ALA A 324 1.94 -16.61 -1.80
N GLU A 325 1.91 -17.89 -2.15
CA GLU A 325 1.05 -18.88 -1.50
C GLU A 325 1.69 -19.36 -0.19
N ALA A 326 1.81 -18.44 0.76
CA ALA A 326 2.45 -18.73 2.03
C ALA A 326 1.49 -19.39 3.02
N ALA A 327 1.78 -20.63 3.39
CA ALA A 327 1.01 -21.39 4.37
C ALA A 327 0.96 -20.72 5.76
N ARG A 328 2.03 -20.01 6.16
CA ARG A 328 2.13 -19.43 7.51
C ARG A 328 1.43 -18.09 7.70
N GLY A 329 1.24 -17.30 6.64
CA GLY A 329 0.65 -15.97 6.80
C GLY A 329 0.46 -15.22 5.49
N GLN A 330 -0.64 -14.48 5.41
CA GLN A 330 -1.09 -13.80 4.20
C GLN A 330 -1.75 -12.46 4.55
N ALA A 331 -1.80 -11.54 3.61
CA ALA A 331 -2.51 -10.27 3.73
C ALA A 331 -3.35 -9.99 2.48
N SER A 332 -4.50 -9.34 2.67
CA SER A 332 -5.42 -8.94 1.62
C SER A 332 -5.97 -7.55 1.89
N CYS A 333 -5.81 -6.64 0.93
CA CYS A 333 -6.45 -5.32 0.98
C CYS A 333 -7.56 -5.22 -0.06
N SER A 334 -8.50 -4.31 0.17
CA SER A 334 -9.51 -3.91 -0.83
C SER A 334 -9.30 -2.44 -1.17
N CYS A 335 -8.71 -2.19 -2.34
CA CYS A 335 -8.11 -0.91 -2.68
C CYS A 335 -8.91 -0.12 -3.72
N CYS A 336 -8.82 1.20 -3.62
CA CYS A 336 -9.32 2.14 -4.62
C CYS A 336 -8.16 2.82 -5.34
N GLY A 337 -8.40 3.18 -6.61
CA GLY A 337 -7.42 3.91 -7.41
C GLY A 337 -7.05 5.29 -6.85
N CYS A 338 -7.97 5.95 -6.12
CA CYS A 338 -7.76 7.32 -5.63
C CYS A 338 -6.89 7.42 -4.38
N CYS A 339 -6.83 6.38 -3.53
CA CYS A 339 -6.04 6.43 -2.29
C CYS A 339 -4.87 5.46 -2.28
N CYS A 340 -5.00 4.27 -2.90
CA CYS A 340 -3.98 3.25 -2.75
C CYS A 340 -2.68 3.64 -3.45
N TYR A 341 -1.59 3.73 -2.67
CA TYR A 341 -0.26 4.09 -3.18
C TYR A 341 0.23 3.14 -4.30
N ALA A 342 -0.04 1.85 -4.21
CA ALA A 342 0.31 0.88 -5.26
C ALA A 342 -0.39 1.17 -6.59
N MET A 343 -1.70 1.45 -6.58
CA MET A 343 -2.44 1.82 -7.80
C MET A 343 -2.04 3.21 -8.31
N ARG A 344 -1.80 4.16 -7.40
CA ARG A 344 -1.38 5.52 -7.73
C ARG A 344 -0.01 5.58 -8.39
N ILE A 345 0.88 4.63 -8.13
CA ILE A 345 2.15 4.52 -8.86
C ILE A 345 1.92 4.33 -10.36
N VAL A 346 0.94 3.51 -10.73
CA VAL A 346 0.60 3.23 -12.13
C VAL A 346 -0.03 4.44 -12.79
N THR A 347 -0.91 5.16 -12.09
CA THR A 347 -1.69 6.27 -12.65
C THR A 347 -0.94 7.60 -12.58
N GLU A 348 -0.48 8.01 -11.40
CA GLU A 348 0.15 9.32 -11.17
C GLU A 348 1.59 9.38 -11.73
N PHE A 349 2.33 8.27 -11.74
CA PHE A 349 3.74 8.26 -12.16
C PHE A 349 4.01 7.45 -13.43
N ASN A 350 2.96 6.94 -14.09
CA ASN A 350 3.05 6.11 -15.30
C ASN A 350 4.07 4.97 -15.17
N ALA A 351 4.02 4.25 -14.04
CA ALA A 351 4.93 3.15 -13.73
C ALA A 351 4.17 1.80 -13.60
N PRO A 352 3.59 1.29 -14.70
CA PRO A 352 2.80 0.05 -14.72
C PRO A 352 3.53 -1.20 -14.20
N GLY A 353 4.84 -1.31 -14.43
CA GLY A 353 5.65 -2.48 -14.06
C GLY A 353 5.82 -2.72 -12.56
N VAL A 354 5.28 -1.85 -11.69
CA VAL A 354 5.35 -1.99 -10.22
C VAL A 354 4.23 -2.89 -9.67
N MET A 355 3.24 -3.27 -10.47
CA MET A 355 2.24 -4.28 -10.10
C MET A 355 2.42 -5.57 -10.91
N ALA A 356 1.93 -6.70 -10.38
CA ALA A 356 1.98 -7.97 -11.08
C ALA A 356 1.09 -7.92 -12.35
N PRO A 357 1.49 -8.59 -13.45
CA PRO A 357 0.65 -8.73 -14.62
C PRO A 357 -0.71 -9.30 -14.29
N ALA A 358 -1.69 -8.87 -15.06
CA ALA A 358 -3.03 -9.39 -14.97
C ALA A 358 -3.06 -10.89 -15.39
N HIS A 359 -3.71 -11.71 -14.58
CA HIS A 359 -4.05 -13.09 -14.96
C HIS A 359 -5.12 -13.12 -16.06
N PHE A 360 -6.02 -12.13 -16.03
CA PHE A 360 -7.09 -11.97 -17.01
C PHE A 360 -7.07 -10.56 -17.57
N ARG A 361 -7.35 -10.42 -18.86
CA ARG A 361 -7.49 -9.11 -19.50
C ARG A 361 -8.86 -8.95 -20.14
N PRO A 362 -9.37 -7.71 -20.29
CA PRO A 362 -10.62 -7.49 -20.99
C PRO A 362 -10.45 -7.68 -22.49
N ARG A 363 -11.36 -8.45 -23.10
CA ARG A 363 -11.65 -8.51 -24.53
C ARG A 363 -12.85 -7.61 -24.82
N PHE A 364 -12.72 -6.76 -25.82
CA PHE A 364 -13.74 -5.80 -26.22
C PHE A 364 -14.45 -6.26 -27.51
N ASP A 365 -15.78 -6.21 -27.51
CA ASP A 365 -16.63 -6.42 -28.68
C ASP A 365 -17.11 -5.06 -29.18
N SER A 366 -16.49 -4.56 -30.25
CA SER A 366 -16.81 -3.25 -30.84
C SER A 366 -18.22 -3.20 -31.43
N ALA A 367 -18.78 -4.33 -31.88
CA ALA A 367 -20.13 -4.39 -32.44
C ALA A 367 -21.20 -4.17 -31.37
N ARG A 368 -20.94 -4.57 -30.11
CA ARG A 368 -21.84 -4.34 -28.97
C ARG A 368 -21.52 -3.06 -28.19
N CYS A 369 -20.37 -2.45 -28.44
CA CYS A 369 -19.92 -1.28 -27.69
C CYS A 369 -20.72 -0.03 -28.08
N THR A 370 -21.38 0.59 -27.11
CA THR A 370 -22.07 1.87 -27.29
C THR A 370 -21.16 3.08 -27.03
N TYR A 371 -19.88 2.85 -26.72
CA TYR A 371 -18.91 3.90 -26.37
C TYR A 371 -19.31 4.79 -25.19
N CYS A 372 -20.20 4.33 -24.30
CA CYS A 372 -20.70 5.12 -23.15
C CYS A 372 -19.65 5.48 -22.07
N GLY A 373 -18.44 4.95 -22.15
CA GLY A 373 -17.32 5.29 -21.26
C GLY A 373 -17.42 4.78 -19.81
N GLN A 374 -18.46 4.05 -19.42
CA GLN A 374 -18.65 3.57 -18.03
C GLN A 374 -17.49 2.67 -17.55
N CYS A 375 -17.00 1.78 -18.41
CA CYS A 375 -15.84 0.94 -18.12
C CYS A 375 -14.56 1.74 -17.88
N ALA A 376 -14.38 2.86 -18.60
CA ALA A 376 -13.24 3.76 -18.41
C ALA A 376 -13.36 4.54 -17.09
N ARG A 377 -14.56 5.02 -16.73
CA ARG A 377 -14.83 5.72 -15.45
C ARG A 377 -14.52 4.87 -14.22
N GLN A 378 -14.79 3.57 -14.29
CA GLN A 378 -14.59 2.64 -13.18
C GLN A 378 -13.17 2.04 -13.13
N CYS A 379 -12.30 2.34 -14.09
CA CYS A 379 -10.97 1.74 -14.13
C CYS A 379 -10.06 2.35 -13.05
N PRO A 380 -9.64 1.58 -12.01
CA PRO A 380 -8.89 2.13 -10.88
C PRO A 380 -7.45 2.50 -11.23
N VAL A 381 -6.96 2.02 -12.37
CA VAL A 381 -5.57 2.16 -12.84
C VAL A 381 -5.48 2.93 -14.16
N GLY A 382 -6.60 3.47 -14.65
CA GLY A 382 -6.62 4.24 -15.89
C GLY A 382 -6.04 3.45 -17.08
N ALA A 383 -6.44 2.19 -17.23
CA ALA A 383 -6.05 1.34 -18.35
C ALA A 383 -6.97 1.52 -19.57
N LEU A 384 -8.09 2.24 -19.44
CA LEU A 384 -9.06 2.47 -20.50
C LEU A 384 -9.27 3.96 -20.71
N ALA A 385 -9.30 4.37 -21.98
CA ALA A 385 -9.77 5.68 -22.40
C ALA A 385 -10.88 5.50 -23.45
N MET A 386 -11.87 6.39 -23.42
CA MET A 386 -13.03 6.38 -24.30
C MET A 386 -13.30 7.80 -24.79
N ASP A 387 -13.46 7.96 -26.11
CA ASP A 387 -14.07 9.15 -26.70
C ASP A 387 -15.50 8.78 -27.11
N VAL A 388 -16.47 9.32 -26.37
CA VAL A 388 -17.90 9.03 -26.57
C VAL A 388 -18.38 9.61 -27.91
N ARG A 389 -17.86 10.79 -28.29
CA ARG A 389 -18.30 11.52 -29.50
C ARG A 389 -17.70 10.92 -30.76
N GLN A 390 -16.39 10.64 -30.74
CA GLN A 390 -15.69 10.01 -31.86
C GLN A 390 -15.94 8.50 -31.93
N ARG A 391 -16.56 7.91 -30.91
CA ARG A 391 -16.77 6.46 -30.79
C ARG A 391 -15.45 5.71 -30.94
N THR A 392 -14.44 6.15 -30.22
CA THR A 392 -13.12 5.50 -30.17
C THR A 392 -12.79 5.07 -28.75
N SER A 393 -11.94 4.05 -28.64
CA SER A 393 -11.47 3.54 -27.35
C SER A 393 -10.00 3.17 -27.42
N ARG A 394 -9.28 3.41 -26.32
CA ARG A 394 -7.88 2.99 -26.18
C ARG A 394 -7.71 2.12 -24.95
N TYR A 395 -7.03 0.98 -25.13
CA TYR A 395 -6.65 0.08 -24.06
C TYR A 395 -5.14 0.14 -23.82
N LEU A 396 -4.74 0.56 -22.62
CA LEU A 396 -3.37 0.61 -22.14
C LEU A 396 -3.06 -0.68 -21.39
N GLU A 397 -2.76 -1.75 -22.12
CA GLU A 397 -2.57 -3.11 -21.57
C GLU A 397 -1.58 -3.15 -20.41
N ALA A 398 -0.46 -2.43 -20.52
CA ALA A 398 0.55 -2.37 -19.48
C ALA A 398 0.01 -1.90 -18.12
N ARG A 399 -1.03 -1.06 -18.08
CA ARG A 399 -1.65 -0.58 -16.83
C ARG A 399 -2.67 -1.55 -16.25
N CYS A 400 -3.16 -2.50 -17.05
CA CYS A 400 -4.27 -3.36 -16.65
C CYS A 400 -3.84 -4.33 -15.55
N ILE A 401 -4.64 -4.39 -14.48
CA ILE A 401 -4.44 -5.31 -13.36
C ILE A 401 -5.42 -6.49 -13.37
N GLY A 402 -6.25 -6.61 -14.40
CA GLY A 402 -7.20 -7.73 -14.53
C GLY A 402 -8.34 -7.76 -13.53
N CYS A 403 -8.68 -6.62 -12.92
CA CYS A 403 -9.69 -6.56 -11.84
C CYS A 403 -11.14 -6.84 -12.28
N GLY A 404 -11.46 -6.89 -13.57
CA GLY A 404 -12.83 -7.19 -14.03
C GLY A 404 -13.89 -6.09 -13.83
N LEU A 405 -13.58 -4.96 -13.16
CA LEU A 405 -14.53 -3.86 -12.95
C LEU A 405 -15.12 -3.29 -14.25
N CYS A 406 -14.38 -3.37 -15.35
CA CYS A 406 -14.87 -2.96 -16.67
C CYS A 406 -16.02 -3.84 -17.20
N VAL A 407 -16.04 -5.14 -16.87
CA VAL A 407 -17.13 -6.06 -17.20
C VAL A 407 -18.35 -5.74 -16.36
N VAL A 408 -18.17 -5.56 -15.05
CA VAL A 408 -19.25 -5.15 -14.13
C VAL A 408 -19.88 -3.84 -14.59
N ALA A 409 -19.07 -2.84 -14.94
CA ALA A 409 -19.55 -1.55 -15.43
C ALA A 409 -20.22 -1.62 -16.82
N CYS A 410 -19.84 -2.59 -17.65
CA CYS A 410 -20.47 -2.82 -18.94
C CYS A 410 -21.90 -3.33 -18.78
N GLY A 411 -22.12 -4.21 -17.79
CA GLY A 411 -23.42 -4.76 -17.43
C GLY A 411 -24.07 -5.52 -18.59
N ASP A 412 -25.37 -5.33 -18.77
CA ASP A 412 -26.19 -6.04 -19.76
C ASP A 412 -25.79 -5.79 -21.22
N ARG A 413 -24.96 -4.78 -21.49
CA ARG A 413 -24.41 -4.51 -22.83
C ARG A 413 -23.48 -5.63 -23.29
N ARG A 414 -22.82 -6.32 -22.34
CA ARG A 414 -21.92 -7.47 -22.59
C ARG A 414 -20.89 -7.23 -23.70
N ALA A 415 -20.41 -5.98 -23.83
CA ALA A 415 -19.38 -5.58 -24.79
C ALA A 415 -17.96 -5.79 -24.26
N VAL A 416 -17.80 -6.19 -22.99
CA VAL A 416 -16.52 -6.51 -22.37
C VAL A 416 -16.64 -7.89 -21.71
N ALA A 417 -15.66 -8.75 -21.97
CA ALA A 417 -15.51 -10.05 -21.33
C ALA A 417 -14.07 -10.20 -20.80
N MET A 418 -13.84 -10.98 -19.76
CA MET A 418 -12.47 -11.31 -19.32
C MET A 418 -11.97 -12.56 -20.05
N GLU A 419 -10.72 -12.53 -20.52
CA GLU A 419 -10.03 -13.68 -21.11
C GLU A 419 -8.71 -13.96 -20.37
N PRO A 420 -8.28 -15.22 -20.25
CA PRO A 420 -6.99 -15.56 -19.64
C PRO A 420 -5.83 -15.01 -20.46
N VAL A 421 -4.77 -14.57 -19.78
CA VAL A 421 -3.51 -14.20 -20.42
C VAL A 421 -2.67 -15.48 -20.63
N PRO A 422 -2.37 -15.89 -21.88
CA PRO A 422 -1.73 -17.18 -22.16
C PRO A 422 -0.38 -17.41 -21.48
N ALA A 423 0.38 -16.35 -21.22
CA ALA A 423 1.71 -16.39 -20.60
C ALA A 423 1.70 -16.04 -19.11
N TYR A 424 0.58 -16.24 -18.40
CA TYR A 424 0.50 -15.90 -16.97
C TYR A 424 1.38 -16.82 -16.12
N THR A 425 2.26 -16.22 -15.31
CA THR A 425 3.08 -16.96 -14.35
C THR A 425 2.30 -17.19 -13.05
N LEU A 426 2.21 -18.45 -12.62
CA LEU A 426 1.57 -18.80 -11.36
C LEU A 426 2.30 -18.16 -10.15
N PRO A 427 1.58 -17.94 -9.02
CA PRO A 427 2.19 -17.38 -7.82
C PRO A 427 3.35 -18.23 -7.29
N TYR A 428 4.27 -17.61 -6.56
CA TYR A 428 5.34 -18.33 -5.87
C TYR A 428 4.78 -19.21 -4.75
N GLN A 429 5.25 -20.45 -4.67
CA GLN A 429 4.83 -21.41 -3.64
C GLN A 429 5.31 -21.05 -2.22
N SER A 430 6.27 -20.14 -2.07
CA SER A 430 6.75 -19.68 -0.77
C SER A 430 7.32 -18.27 -0.83
N TRP A 431 7.40 -17.61 0.33
CA TRP A 431 8.08 -16.32 0.48
C TRP A 431 9.55 -16.38 0.09
N PHE A 432 10.21 -17.52 0.30
CA PHE A 432 11.61 -17.72 -0.08
C PHE A 432 11.79 -17.75 -1.60
N ALA A 433 10.96 -18.53 -2.30
CA ALA A 433 10.97 -18.59 -3.77
C ALA A 433 10.70 -17.20 -4.37
N TYR A 434 9.74 -16.46 -3.81
CA TYR A 434 9.49 -15.07 -4.19
C TYR A 434 10.75 -14.19 -4.05
N GLN A 435 11.41 -14.22 -2.88
CA GLN A 435 12.60 -13.40 -2.64
C GLN A 435 13.71 -13.75 -3.63
N LEU A 436 13.96 -15.03 -3.89
CA LEU A 436 14.98 -15.48 -4.83
C LEU A 436 14.73 -14.94 -6.24
N HIS A 437 13.51 -15.05 -6.76
CA HIS A 437 13.18 -14.56 -8.10
C HIS A 437 13.15 -13.03 -8.20
N ALA A 438 12.75 -12.34 -7.14
CA ALA A 438 12.72 -10.88 -7.09
C ALA A 438 14.14 -10.26 -7.02
N THR A 439 15.12 -10.97 -6.45
CA THR A 439 16.46 -10.42 -6.19
C THR A 439 17.17 -9.95 -7.46
N ALA A 440 17.17 -10.73 -8.54
CA ALA A 440 17.87 -10.37 -9.78
C ALA A 440 17.31 -9.09 -10.43
N GLY A 441 15.98 -8.96 -10.47
CA GLY A 441 15.31 -7.75 -10.96
C GLY A 441 15.57 -6.55 -10.05
N MET A 442 15.51 -6.75 -8.73
CA MET A 442 15.78 -5.71 -7.73
C MET A 442 17.22 -5.19 -7.81
N VAL A 443 18.21 -6.07 -7.93
CA VAL A 443 19.62 -5.69 -8.07
C VAL A 443 19.86 -4.93 -9.38
N LYS A 444 19.29 -5.39 -10.50
CA LYS A 444 19.36 -4.67 -11.78
C LYS A 444 18.70 -3.29 -11.71
N SER A 445 17.57 -3.17 -11.01
CA SER A 445 16.90 -1.90 -10.70
C SER A 445 17.81 -0.97 -9.92
N ALA A 446 18.31 -1.48 -8.80
CA ALA A 446 19.13 -0.74 -7.85
C ALA A 446 20.39 -0.21 -8.54
N TRP A 447 21.05 -1.03 -9.35
CA TRP A 447 22.24 -0.62 -10.10
C TRP A 447 21.96 0.45 -11.16
N LYS A 448 20.84 0.36 -11.90
CA LYS A 448 20.44 1.39 -12.86
C LYS A 448 20.12 2.73 -12.17
N VAL A 449 19.42 2.67 -11.03
CA VAL A 449 19.08 3.87 -10.25
C VAL A 449 20.33 4.47 -9.63
N TRP A 450 21.22 3.64 -9.08
CA TRP A 450 22.51 4.07 -8.55
C TRP A 450 23.33 4.81 -9.61
N ARG A 451 23.49 4.24 -10.81
CA ARG A 451 24.18 4.90 -11.95
C ARG A 451 23.55 6.20 -12.46
N ARG A 452 22.28 6.48 -12.12
CA ARG A 452 21.62 7.74 -12.47
C ARG A 452 21.74 8.80 -11.36
N ARG A 453 22.10 8.37 -10.16
CA ARG A 453 22.23 9.21 -8.96
C ARG A 453 23.69 9.56 -8.67
N SER A 454 24.61 8.65 -9.01
CA SER A 454 26.03 8.92 -9.21
C SER A 454 26.23 9.75 -10.48
#